data_AF-D3AD66-F1
#
_entry.id   AF-D3AD66-F1
#
_cell.length_a   1.000
_cell.length_b   1.000
_cell.length_c   1.000
_cell.angle_alpha   90.00
_cell.angle_beta   90.00
_cell.angle_gamma   90.00
#
_symmetry.space_group_name_H-M   'P 1'
#
loop_
_entity.id
_entity.type
_entity.pdbx_description
1 polymer ?
#
loop_
_entity_poly.entity_id
_entity_poly.type
_entity_poly.pdbx_seq_one_letter_code
_entity_poly.pdbx_strand_id
1 'polypeptide(L)' 'MISLETHNEKNVAFYRQFGFKVFGVMEKHFDLKQYGMIREV' A
#
# COMPACT_ATOMS: atom_id res chain seq x y z
N MET A 1 9.27 -7.47 10.08
CA MET A 1 8.36 -7.14 8.97
C MET A 1 7.39 -6.08 9.45
N ILE A 2 7.25 -4.99 8.70
CA ILE A 2 6.32 -3.88 8.99
C ILE A 2 5.32 -3.81 7.84
N SER A 3 4.03 -3.74 8.14
CA SER A 3 2.96 -3.58 7.15
C SER A 3 2.22 -2.25 7.33
N LEU A 4 1.71 -1.71 6.23
CA LEU A 4 0.78 -0.58 6.24
C LEU A 4 -0.26 -0.74 5.13
N GLU A 5 -1.35 -0.01 5.25
CA GLU A 5 -2.40 0.04 4.23
C GLU A 5 -2.67 1.49 3.82
N THR A 6 -2.99 1.72 2.55
CA THR A 6 -3.44 3.04 2.10
C THR A 6 -4.51 2.93 1.01
N HIS A 7 -5.46 3.87 1.02
CA HIS A 7 -6.47 4.00 -0.04
C HIS A 7 -6.08 5.03 -1.10
N ASN A 8 -5.07 5.87 -0.82
CA ASN A 8 -4.63 6.91 -1.74
C ASN A 8 -3.47 6.37 -2.59
N GLU A 9 -3.71 6.20 -3.89
CA GLU A 9 -2.68 5.73 -4.84
C GLU A 9 -1.43 6.62 -4.82
N LYS A 10 -1.56 7.92 -4.58
CA LYS A 10 -0.40 8.84 -4.48
C LYS A 10 0.52 8.49 -3.30
N ASN A 11 -0.04 7.92 -2.23
CA ASN A 11 0.73 7.52 -1.06
C ASN A 11 1.55 6.25 -1.33
N VAL A 12 1.16 5.41 -2.29
CA VAL A 12 1.94 4.22 -2.69
C VAL A 12 3.33 4.64 -3.17
N ALA A 13 3.40 5.66 -4.02
CA ALA A 13 4.66 6.22 -4.49
C ALA A 13 5.48 6.83 -3.34
N PHE A 14 4.82 7.54 -2.42
CA PHE A 14 5.45 8.07 -1.23
C PHE A 14 6.06 6.96 -0.35
N TYR A 15 5.33 5.89 -0.05
CA TYR A 15 5.83 4.83 0.84
C TYR A 15 6.95 3.98 0.24
N ARG A 16 7.05 3.88 -1.09
CA ARG A 16 8.18 3.22 -1.76
C ARG A 16 9.53 3.81 -1.38
N GLN A 17 9.60 5.13 -1.13
CA GLN A 17 10.86 5.79 -0.74
C GLN A 17 11.37 5.33 0.65
N PHE A 18 10.48 4.82 1.51
CA PHE A 18 10.82 4.29 2.83
C PHE A 18 11.09 2.78 2.83
N GLY A 19 11.20 2.17 1.64
CA GLY A 19 11.47 0.74 1.47
C GLY A 19 10.24 -0.17 1.47
N PHE A 20 9.02 0.39 1.45
CA PHE A 20 7.81 -0.42 1.35
C PHE A 20 7.57 -0.89 -0.09
N LYS A 21 7.12 -2.13 -0.23
CA LYS A 21 6.70 -2.75 -1.49
C LYS A 21 5.21 -3.08 -1.41
N VAL A 22 4.49 -2.94 -2.53
CA VAL A 22 3.09 -3.37 -2.60
C VAL A 22 3.04 -4.89 -2.49
N PHE A 23 2.30 -5.39 -1.52
CA PHE A 23 2.07 -6.82 -1.31
C PHE A 23 0.79 -7.27 -2.01
N GLY A 24 -0.25 -6.45 -1.96
CA GLY A 24 -1.52 -6.73 -2.61
C GLY A 24 -2.36 -5.47 -2.78
N VAL A 25 -3.28 -5.51 -3.74
CA VAL A 25 -4.29 -4.49 -3.94
C VAL A 25 -5.65 -5.16 -3.85
N MET A 26 -6.50 -4.68 -2.95
CA MET A 26 -7.89 -5.09 -2.84
C MET A 26 -8.78 -3.99 -3.37
N GLU A 27 -9.77 -4.35 -4.17
CA GLU A 27 -10.84 -3.45 -4.59
C GLU A 27 -12.09 -3.75 -3.77
N LYS A 28 -12.60 -2.73 -3.09
CA LYS A 28 -13.85 -2.81 -2.32
C LYS A 28 -14.98 -2.17 -3.13
N HIS A 29 -16.20 -2.26 -2.62
CA HIS A 29 -17.35 -1.55 -3.20
C HIS A 29 -17.01 -0.07 -3.47
N PHE A 30 -17.57 0.48 -4.54
CA PHE A 30 -17.42 1.89 -4.96
C PHE A 30 -16.02 2.28 -5.50
N ASP A 31 -15.37 1.39 -6.27
CA ASP A 31 -14.05 1.62 -6.89
C ASP A 31 -12.95 2.03 -5.90
N LEU A 32 -13.14 1.68 -4.63
CA LEU A 32 -12.21 2.02 -3.56
C LEU A 32 -11.09 0.98 -3.52
N LYS A 33 -9.89 1.40 -3.96
CA LYS A 33 -8.69 0.57 -3.87
C LYS A 33 -8.06 0.65 -2.48
N GLN A 34 -7.56 -0.48 -1.99
CA GLN A 34 -6.76 -0.61 -0.78
C GLN A 34 -5.44 -1.25 -1.15
N TYR A 35 -4.36 -0.53 -0.92
CA TYR A 35 -2.99 -0.99 -1.18
C TYR A 35 -2.39 -1.48 0.14
N GLY A 36 -2.22 -2.80 0.26
CA GLY A 36 -1.42 -3.40 1.32
C GLY A 36 0.06 -3.34 0.94
N MET A 37 0.89 -2.82 1.83
CA MET A 37 2.33 -2.66 1.59
C MET A 37 3.14 -3.24 2.75
N ILE A 38 4.29 -3.84 2.43
CA ILE A 38 5.21 -4.45 3.40
C ILE A 38 6.63 -3.90 3.28
N ARG A 39 7.34 -3.84 4.39
CA ARG A 39 8.78 -3.56 4.47
C ARG A 39 9.46 -4.63 5.34
N GLU A 40 10.52 -5.23 4.81
CA GLU A 40 11.40 -6.11 5.59
C GLU A 40 12.33 -5.28 6.49
N VAL A 41 12.67 -5.80 7.66
CA VAL A 41 13.54 -5.12 8.64
C VAL A 41 14.86 -5.87 8.69
#